data_AF-A0A9D2DHA7-F1
#
_entry.id   AF-A0A9D2DHA7-F1
#
_cell.length_a   1.000
_cell.length_b   1.000
_cell.length_c   1.000
_cell.angle_alpha   90.00
_cell.angle_beta   90.00
_cell.angle_gamma   90.00
#
_symmetry.space_group_name_H-M   'P 1'
#
loop_
_entity.id
_entity.type
_entity.pdbx_description
1 polymer ?
#
loop_
_entity_poly.entity_id
_entity_poly.type
_entity_poly.pdbx_seq_one_letter_code
_entity_poly.pdbx_strand_id
1 'polypeptide(L)'
;MKIDISEKSVWYHGSNKMLDILRPGSTITTWRYLAEAFSHKPTLLSYDDDGKIMHNGRQKGYLYVIDESVDIKKDIYEHPSSTMDKNAEFLTKRPLKLKLIAEL
;
A
#
# COMPACT_ATOMS: atom_id res chain seq x y z
N MET A 1 -3.85 -7.23 -14.16
CA MET A 1 -4.81 -6.08 -14.15
C MET A 1 -4.11 -4.78 -14.58
N LYS A 2 -4.80 -3.78 -15.18
CA LYS A 2 -4.18 -2.46 -15.47
C LYS A 2 -4.42 -1.49 -14.30
N ILE A 3 -3.34 -1.05 -13.67
CA ILE A 3 -3.38 -0.05 -12.58
C ILE A 3 -2.77 1.24 -13.10
N ASP A 4 -3.61 2.26 -13.31
CA ASP A 4 -3.16 3.59 -13.71
C ASP A 4 -2.90 4.47 -12.48
N ILE A 5 -1.77 5.18 -12.47
CA ILE A 5 -1.40 6.12 -11.41
C ILE A 5 -1.29 7.54 -11.97
N SER A 6 -1.60 8.52 -11.13
CA SER A 6 -1.49 9.95 -11.47
C SER A 6 -1.17 10.77 -10.22
N GLU A 7 -0.74 12.03 -10.40
CA GLU A 7 -0.49 12.95 -9.28
C GLU A 7 -1.71 13.19 -8.38
N LYS A 8 -2.92 12.81 -8.83
CA LYS A 8 -4.17 12.90 -8.06
C LYS A 8 -4.56 11.60 -7.38
N SER A 9 -3.76 10.54 -7.52
CA SER A 9 -4.05 9.25 -6.93
C SER A 9 -4.04 9.32 -5.41
N VAL A 10 -5.02 8.66 -4.79
CA VAL A 10 -5.00 8.42 -3.34
C VAL A 10 -4.12 7.23 -3.07
N TRP A 11 -3.21 7.38 -2.11
CA TRP A 11 -2.26 6.35 -1.72
C TRP A 11 -2.65 5.77 -0.36
N TYR A 12 -2.60 4.44 -0.28
CA TYR A 12 -2.95 3.67 0.90
C TYR A 12 -1.74 2.94 1.46
N HIS A 13 -1.74 2.77 2.77
CA HIS A 13 -0.81 1.91 3.49
C HIS A 13 -1.57 1.02 4.46
N GLY A 14 -1.20 -0.26 4.50
CA GLY A 14 -1.72 -1.22 5.47
C GLY A 14 -0.65 -1.61 6.48
N SER A 15 -1.00 -1.57 7.77
CA SER A 15 -0.10 -1.99 8.84
C SER A 15 -0.86 -2.68 9.96
N ASN A 16 -0.20 -3.60 10.67
CA ASN A 16 -0.71 -4.19 11.91
C ASN A 16 -0.40 -3.32 13.15
N LYS A 17 0.08 -2.09 12.94
CA LYS A 17 0.48 -1.15 13.99
C LYS A 17 -0.20 0.20 13.76
N MET A 18 -0.45 0.91 14.86
CA MET A 18 -0.82 2.33 14.87
C MET A 18 0.38 3.19 14.46
N LEU A 19 0.22 4.03 13.44
CA LEU A 19 1.29 4.83 12.85
C LEU A 19 0.79 6.24 12.49
N ASP A 20 1.57 7.25 12.83
CA ASP A 20 1.35 8.64 12.37
C ASP A 20 2.25 9.02 11.18
N ILE A 21 3.42 8.38 11.09
CA ILE A 21 4.42 8.61 10.05
C ILE A 21 4.85 7.28 9.44
N LEU A 22 4.80 7.22 8.12
CA LEU A 22 5.36 6.15 7.31
C LEU A 22 6.85 6.39 7.08
N ARG A 23 7.69 5.38 7.34
CA ARG A 23 9.14 5.49 7.15
C ARG A 23 9.53 5.26 5.67
N PRO A 24 10.66 5.81 5.18
CA PRO A 24 11.21 5.44 3.89
C PRO A 24 11.39 3.91 3.76
N GLY A 25 11.24 3.40 2.55
CA GLY A 25 11.27 1.97 2.26
C GLY A 25 9.99 1.22 2.65
N SER A 26 8.93 1.92 3.03
CA SER A 26 7.63 1.30 3.27
C SER A 26 6.80 1.24 2.00
N THR A 27 5.99 0.19 1.87
CA THR A 27 5.10 -0.04 0.72
C THR A 27 3.84 0.81 0.78
N ILE A 28 3.45 1.39 -0.35
CA ILE A 28 2.16 2.05 -0.57
C ILE A 28 1.54 1.57 -1.89
N THR A 29 0.22 1.73 -2.02
CA THR A 29 -0.52 1.34 -3.23
C THR A 29 -1.72 2.25 -3.45
N THR A 30 -2.13 2.44 -4.70
CA THR A 30 -3.41 3.10 -5.02
C THR A 30 -4.60 2.14 -4.87
N TRP A 31 -4.34 0.84 -4.75
CA TRP A 31 -5.35 -0.18 -4.59
C TRP A 31 -5.68 -0.40 -3.12
N ARG A 32 -6.78 0.20 -2.68
CA ARG A 32 -7.25 0.12 -1.29
C ARG A 32 -7.29 -1.31 -0.74
N TYR A 33 -7.98 -2.24 -1.42
CA TYR A 33 -8.13 -3.62 -0.93
C TYR A 33 -6.80 -4.36 -0.78
N LEU A 34 -5.80 -4.03 -1.62
CA LEU A 34 -4.46 -4.58 -1.48
C LEU A 34 -3.77 -4.08 -0.20
N ALA A 35 -3.90 -2.80 0.13
CA ALA A 35 -3.43 -2.27 1.40
C ALA A 35 -4.15 -2.90 2.60
N GLU A 36 -5.47 -3.10 2.53
CA GLU A 36 -6.25 -3.78 3.57
C GLU A 36 -5.71 -5.20 3.81
N ALA A 37 -5.52 -5.98 2.76
CA ALA A 37 -4.98 -7.34 2.85
C ALA A 37 -3.56 -7.38 3.44
N PHE A 38 -2.68 -6.46 3.03
CA PHE A 38 -1.33 -6.35 3.61
C PHE A 38 -1.32 -5.95 5.08
N SER A 39 -2.32 -5.20 5.55
CA SER A 39 -2.41 -4.73 6.93
C SER A 39 -2.42 -5.87 7.95
N HIS A 40 -2.95 -7.04 7.56
CA HIS A 40 -3.05 -8.24 8.40
C HIS A 40 -1.75 -9.04 8.54
N LYS A 41 -0.62 -8.51 8.06
CA LYS A 41 0.70 -9.17 8.02
C LYS A 41 0.65 -10.59 7.45
N PRO A 42 0.17 -10.76 6.21
CA PRO A 42 0.25 -12.05 5.54
C PRO A 42 1.70 -12.47 5.32
N THR A 43 1.95 -13.78 5.34
CA THR A 43 3.17 -14.38 4.77
C THR A 43 2.97 -14.80 3.33
N LEU A 44 1.71 -14.95 2.91
CA LEU A 44 1.29 -15.23 1.54
C LEU A 44 0.12 -14.31 1.18
N LEU A 45 0.28 -13.57 0.07
CA LEU A 45 -0.76 -12.76 -0.55
C LEU A 45 -0.65 -12.90 -2.06
N SER A 46 -1.79 -13.11 -2.72
CA SER A 46 -1.90 -13.18 -4.18
C SER A 46 -3.24 -12.61 -4.62
N TYR A 47 -3.40 -12.37 -5.91
CA TYR A 47 -4.70 -12.07 -6.52
C TYR A 47 -4.76 -12.67 -7.91
N ASP A 48 -5.97 -13.00 -8.37
CA ASP A 48 -6.22 -13.52 -9.72
C ASP A 48 -6.39 -12.40 -10.76
N ASP A 49 -6.65 -12.77 -12.01
CA ASP A 49 -6.80 -11.82 -13.12
C ASP A 49 -7.98 -10.85 -12.95
N ASP A 50 -8.99 -11.23 -12.14
CA ASP A 50 -10.15 -10.41 -11.78
C ASP A 50 -9.86 -9.49 -10.57
N GLY A 51 -8.65 -9.56 -10.01
CA GLY A 51 -8.23 -8.78 -8.85
C GLY A 51 -8.79 -9.31 -7.53
N LYS A 52 -9.25 -10.57 -7.46
CA LYS A 52 -9.72 -11.16 -6.22
C LYS A 52 -8.53 -11.52 -5.33
N ILE A 53 -8.41 -10.81 -4.21
CA ILE A 53 -7.29 -10.96 -3.29
C ILE A 53 -7.49 -12.17 -2.37
N MET A 54 -6.43 -12.98 -2.22
CA MET A 54 -6.31 -14.08 -1.27
C MET A 54 -5.08 -13.86 -0.40
N HIS A 55 -5.23 -13.95 0.91
CA HIS A 55 -4.10 -13.84 1.83
C HIS A 55 -4.30 -14.69 3.09
N ASN A 56 -3.20 -15.00 3.78
CA ASN A 56 -3.23 -15.79 5.03
C ASN A 56 -2.99 -14.95 6.30
N GLY A 57 -2.91 -13.62 6.18
CA GLY A 57 -2.76 -12.69 7.30
C GLY A 57 -3.92 -12.81 8.30
N ARG A 58 -3.61 -12.72 9.60
CA ARG A 58 -4.58 -12.84 10.71
C ARG A 58 -4.41 -11.78 11.80
N GLN A 59 -3.40 -10.91 11.66
CA GLN A 59 -3.19 -9.86 12.67
C GLN A 59 -4.23 -8.77 12.51
N LYS A 60 -4.53 -8.04 13.60
CA LYS A 60 -5.37 -6.83 13.53
C LYS A 60 -4.76 -5.86 12.53
N GLY A 61 -5.56 -5.37 11.61
CA GLY A 61 -5.15 -4.47 10.54
C GLY A 61 -5.55 -3.03 10.84
N TYR A 62 -4.78 -2.10 10.29
CA TYR A 62 -5.09 -0.68 10.26
C TYR A 62 -4.83 -0.18 8.84
N LEU A 63 -5.80 0.56 8.30
CA LEU A 63 -5.70 1.16 6.98
C LEU A 63 -5.49 2.66 7.10
N TYR A 64 -4.51 3.16 6.36
CA TYR A 64 -4.15 4.57 6.31
C TYR A 64 -4.24 5.09 4.89
N VAL A 65 -4.47 6.40 4.79
CA VAL A 65 -4.14 7.19 3.59
C VAL A 65 -2.89 8.01 3.86
N ILE A 66 -2.13 8.32 2.81
CA ILE A 66 -1.10 9.35 2.88
C ILE A 66 -1.78 10.71 2.98
N ASP A 67 -1.54 11.44 4.08
CA ASP A 67 -2.18 12.72 4.42
C ASP A 67 -1.35 13.93 3.94
N GLU A 68 -0.73 13.78 2.78
CA GLU A 68 0.05 14.81 2.09
C GLU A 68 0.21 14.46 0.61
N SER A 69 0.68 15.42 -0.19
CA SER A 69 0.97 15.19 -1.62
C SER A 69 2.17 14.25 -1.81
N VAL A 70 2.05 13.33 -2.76
CA VAL A 70 3.12 12.40 -3.16
C VAL A 70 3.55 12.72 -4.59
N ASP A 71 4.80 13.16 -4.78
CA ASP A 71 5.40 13.33 -6.10
C ASP A 71 5.83 11.95 -6.64
N ILE A 72 5.18 11.47 -7.70
CA ILE A 72 5.40 10.10 -8.22
C ILE A 72 6.85 9.87 -8.67
N LYS A 73 7.55 10.92 -9.10
CA LYS A 73 8.93 10.80 -9.61
C LYS A 73 9.95 10.86 -8.48
N LYS A 74 9.68 11.66 -7.45
CA LYS A 74 10.64 11.96 -6.37
C LYS A 74 10.42 11.17 -5.10
N ASP A 75 9.17 10.91 -4.74
CA ASP A 75 8.82 10.38 -3.42
C ASP A 75 8.69 8.86 -3.41
N ILE A 76 8.51 8.23 -4.57
CA ILE A 76 8.30 6.78 -4.68
C ILE A 76 9.08 6.14 -5.83
N TYR A 77 9.15 4.82 -5.83
CA TYR A 77 9.65 3.99 -6.92
C TYR A 77 8.95 2.63 -6.90
N GLU A 78 8.84 1.99 -8.08
CA GLU A 78 8.25 0.66 -8.19
C GLU A 78 9.03 -0.33 -7.31
N HIS A 79 8.30 -1.25 -6.66
CA HIS A 79 8.93 -2.26 -5.82
C HIS A 79 9.83 -3.18 -6.69
N PRO A 80 11.17 -3.17 -6.50
CA PRO A 80 12.13 -3.70 -7.47
C PRO A 80 12.11 -5.22 -7.62
N SER A 81 11.45 -5.92 -6.70
CA SER A 81 11.36 -7.39 -6.66
C SER A 81 9.92 -7.87 -6.48
N SER A 82 8.94 -7.04 -6.84
CA SER A 82 7.54 -7.49 -6.81
C SER A 82 7.25 -8.42 -7.98
N THR A 83 6.50 -9.48 -7.71
CA THR A 83 5.90 -10.34 -8.74
C THR A 83 4.49 -9.89 -9.11
N MET A 84 4.00 -8.80 -8.53
CA MET A 84 2.68 -8.23 -8.83
C MET A 84 2.67 -7.46 -10.14
N ASP A 85 1.48 -7.11 -10.60
CA ASP A 85 1.30 -6.27 -11.78
C ASP A 85 2.03 -4.94 -11.63
N LYS A 86 2.40 -4.37 -12.78
CA LYS A 86 2.95 -3.02 -12.85
C LYS A 86 2.03 -2.03 -12.13
N ASN A 87 2.64 -1.15 -11.34
CA ASN A 87 1.98 -0.15 -10.49
C ASN A 87 1.12 -0.71 -9.34
N ALA A 88 1.16 -2.01 -9.03
CA ALA A 88 0.42 -2.57 -7.89
C ALA A 88 0.95 -2.03 -6.55
N GLU A 89 2.26 -1.88 -6.43
CA GLU A 89 2.89 -1.41 -5.21
C GLU A 89 4.17 -0.61 -5.45
N PHE A 90 4.41 0.36 -4.57
CA PHE A 90 5.53 1.28 -4.62
C PHE A 90 6.20 1.36 -3.26
N LEU A 91 7.51 1.63 -3.25
CA LEU A 91 8.27 1.94 -2.05
C LEU A 91 8.47 3.45 -1.93
N THR A 92 8.39 3.94 -0.69
CA THR A 92 8.60 5.34 -0.34
C THR A 92 10.08 5.70 -0.22
N LYS A 93 10.48 6.91 -0.62
CA LYS A 93 11.85 7.44 -0.55
C LYS A 93 12.08 8.39 0.62
N ARG A 94 11.00 8.93 1.19
CA ARG A 94 11.02 9.86 2.31
C ARG A 94 9.91 9.52 3.32
N PRO A 95 9.97 10.07 4.54
CA PRO A 95 8.86 9.96 5.47
C PRO A 95 7.60 10.62 4.91
N LEU A 96 6.44 9.99 5.15
CA LEU A 96 5.12 10.49 4.74
C LEU A 96 4.15 10.47 5.92
N LYS A 97 3.34 11.51 6.06
CA LYS A 97 2.26 11.60 7.05
C LYS A 97 1.15 10.63 6.71
N LEU A 98 0.63 9.97 7.74
CA LEU A 98 -0.49 9.06 7.63
C LEU A 98 -1.72 9.62 8.32
N LYS A 99 -2.89 9.30 7.78
CA LYS A 99 -4.17 9.45 8.46
C LYS A 99 -4.87 8.10 8.50
N LEU A 100 -5.19 7.64 9.71
CA LEU A 100 -5.96 6.42 9.91
C LEU A 100 -7.37 6.60 9.35
N ILE A 101 -7.85 5.62 8.59
CA ILE A 101 -9.19 5.63 8.00
C ILE A 101 -10.02 4.39 8.30
N ALA A 102 -9.42 3.28 8.77
CA ALA A 102 -10.15 2.11 9.25
C ALA A 102 -9.30 1.23 10.19
N GLU A 103 -9.97 0.56 11.13
CA GLU A 103 -9.46 -0.59 11.87
C GLU A 103 -10.09 -1.87 11.29
N LEU A 104 -9.29 -2.91 11.06
CA LEU A 104 -9.64 -4.14 10.33
C LEU A 104 -9.36 -5.41 11.13
#